data_AF-A0A1H0L390-F1
#
_entry.id   AF-A0A1H0L390-F1
#
_cell.length_a   1.000
_cell.length_b   1.000
_cell.length_c   1.000
_cell.angle_alpha   90.00
_cell.angle_beta   90.00
_cell.angle_gamma   90.00
#
_symmetry.space_group_name_H-M   'P 1'
#
loop_
_entity.id
_entity.type
_entity.pdbx_description
1 polymer ?
#
loop_
_entity_poly.entity_id
_entity_poly.type
_entity_poly.pdbx_seq_one_letter_code
_entity_poly.pdbx_strand_id
1 'polypeptide(L)'
;MTTPLAPLHPSYARVSLAMMTSANEANLLGNIHGGEIVKLADSTAGAVAQRHSGGPAVTAALDEMAFLAPVHVGDIVRTLGQVNWAGRSSMEIGVRVEAQPWNDPSAEGLHVASAYFVFVAIDADGQPRAVPPLLPETPHEVRRMREAEIRRAHRLAKKTEIDQGRVDS
;
A
#
# COMPACT_ATOMS: atom_id res chain seq x y z
N MET A 1 6.80 -28.55 13.19
CA MET A 1 6.84 -27.22 13.82
C MET A 1 7.66 -26.32 12.92
N THR A 2 7.03 -25.31 12.30
CA THR A 2 7.72 -24.37 11.41
C THR A 2 8.55 -23.40 12.25
N THR A 3 9.84 -23.27 11.97
CA THR A 3 10.71 -22.31 12.65
C THR A 3 10.13 -20.89 12.52
N PRO A 4 10.00 -20.13 13.63
CA PRO A 4 9.52 -18.76 13.54
C PRO A 4 10.48 -17.92 12.68
N LEU A 5 9.91 -17.15 11.76
CA LEU A 5 10.67 -16.28 10.86
C LEU A 5 11.30 -15.13 11.67
N ALA A 6 12.55 -14.80 11.37
CA ALA A 6 13.22 -13.66 11.97
C ALA A 6 12.46 -12.36 11.63
N PRO A 7 12.31 -11.42 12.57
CA PRO A 7 11.65 -10.16 12.31
C PRO A 7 12.44 -9.30 11.31
N LEU A 8 11.72 -8.50 10.52
CA LEU A 8 12.30 -7.57 9.54
C LEU A 8 11.94 -6.13 9.89
N HIS A 9 12.88 -5.22 9.67
CA HIS A 9 12.64 -3.80 9.76
C HIS A 9 11.85 -3.29 8.54
N PRO A 10 10.98 -2.27 8.67
CA PRO A 10 10.26 -1.69 7.53
C PRO A 10 11.20 -1.27 6.38
N SER A 11 12.42 -0.83 6.72
CA SER A 11 13.48 -0.44 5.77
C SER A 11 13.86 -1.54 4.78
N TYR A 12 13.79 -2.82 5.18
CA TYR A 12 14.16 -3.96 4.34
C TYR A 12 13.33 -4.06 3.06
N ALA A 13 12.03 -3.78 3.18
CA ALA A 13 11.07 -3.98 2.10
C ALA A 13 10.66 -2.67 1.41
N ARG A 14 11.27 -1.52 1.73
CA ARG A 14 10.93 -0.24 1.10
C ARG A 14 11.12 -0.31 -0.41
N VAL A 15 10.13 0.21 -1.15
CA VAL A 15 10.15 0.30 -2.61
C VAL A 15 9.67 1.69 -3.00
N SER A 16 10.29 2.25 -4.05
CA SER A 16 9.73 3.39 -4.77
C SER A 16 9.62 3.04 -6.25
N LEU A 17 8.49 3.42 -6.85
CA LEU A 17 8.28 3.41 -8.29
C LEU A 17 8.00 4.84 -8.73
N ALA A 18 8.31 5.15 -9.98
CA ALA A 18 7.96 6.44 -10.56
C ALA A 18 7.53 6.26 -12.02
N MET A 19 6.62 7.12 -12.46
CA MET A 19 6.21 7.21 -13.85
C MET A 19 6.00 8.68 -14.22
N MET A 20 6.26 9.00 -15.48
CA MET A 20 5.82 10.26 -16.07
C MET A 20 4.40 10.07 -16.58
N THR A 21 3.50 10.97 -16.19
CA THR A 21 2.11 10.88 -16.61
C THR A 21 1.91 11.42 -18.02
N SER A 22 0.93 10.87 -18.74
CA SER A 22 0.64 11.24 -20.12
C SER A 22 -0.84 11.58 -20.33
N ALA A 23 -1.16 12.20 -21.47
CA ALA A 23 -2.53 12.58 -21.81
C ALA A 23 -3.50 11.39 -21.89
N ASN A 24 -2.99 10.17 -22.18
CA ASN A 24 -3.81 8.97 -22.25
C ASN A 24 -4.31 8.49 -20.87
N GLU A 25 -3.70 8.99 -19.80
CA GLU A 25 -4.06 8.67 -18.41
C GLU A 25 -4.97 9.74 -17.79
N ALA A 26 -5.28 10.80 -18.55
CA ALA A 26 -6.12 11.89 -18.09
C ALA A 26 -7.60 11.53 -18.10
N ASN A 27 -8.34 12.07 -17.13
CA ASN A 27 -9.80 12.09 -17.12
C ASN A 27 -10.34 13.24 -18.00
N LEU A 28 -11.66 13.32 -18.13
CA LEU A 28 -12.33 14.33 -18.97
C LEU A 28 -12.08 15.79 -18.54
N LEU A 29 -11.55 16.02 -17.35
CA LEU A 29 -11.19 17.34 -16.83
C LEU A 29 -9.69 17.66 -16.98
N GLY A 30 -8.91 16.79 -17.63
CA GLY A 30 -7.48 17.02 -17.91
C GLY A 30 -6.52 16.66 -16.76
N ASN A 31 -7.04 16.19 -15.63
CA ASN A 31 -6.22 15.65 -14.53
C ASN A 31 -6.00 14.15 -14.70
N ILE A 32 -4.95 13.60 -14.12
CA ILE A 32 -4.71 12.16 -14.14
C ILE A 32 -5.82 11.41 -13.42
N HIS A 33 -6.27 10.32 -14.04
CA HIS A 33 -7.32 9.48 -13.52
C HIS A 33 -6.87 8.82 -12.21
N GLY A 34 -7.73 8.87 -11.19
CA GLY A 34 -7.40 8.29 -9.87
C GLY A 34 -7.04 6.80 -9.95
N GLY A 35 -7.66 6.06 -10.87
CA GLY A 35 -7.33 4.66 -11.16
C GLY A 35 -5.88 4.42 -11.57
N GLU A 36 -5.24 5.33 -12.31
CA GLU A 36 -3.82 5.19 -12.67
C GLU A 36 -2.91 5.39 -11.46
N ILE A 37 -3.28 6.32 -10.57
CA ILE A 37 -2.58 6.51 -9.29
C ILE A 37 -2.75 5.27 -8.40
N VAL A 38 -3.95 4.70 -8.33
CA VAL A 38 -4.23 3.47 -7.57
C VAL A 38 -3.42 2.31 -8.13
N LYS A 39 -3.35 2.16 -9.45
CA LYS A 39 -2.58 1.10 -10.12
C LYS A 39 -1.09 1.19 -9.80
N LEU A 40 -0.49 2.38 -9.87
CA LEU A 40 0.92 2.57 -9.50
C LEU A 40 1.14 2.30 -8.00
N ALA A 41 0.23 2.74 -7.14
CA ALA A 41 0.30 2.52 -5.71
C ALA A 41 0.19 1.04 -5.34
N ASP A 42 -0.76 0.30 -5.94
CA ASP A 42 -0.91 -1.15 -5.75
C ASP A 42 0.30 -1.91 -6.28
N SER A 43 0.85 -1.53 -7.44
CA SER A 43 2.09 -2.13 -7.97
C SER A 43 3.27 -1.93 -7.02
N THR A 44 3.36 -0.75 -6.41
CA THR A 44 4.38 -0.44 -5.40
C THR A 44 4.17 -1.29 -4.16
N ALA A 45 2.93 -1.39 -3.68
CA ALA A 45 2.59 -2.19 -2.52
C ALA A 45 2.84 -3.68 -2.76
N GLY A 46 2.54 -4.21 -3.94
CA GLY A 46 2.83 -5.60 -4.32
C GLY A 46 4.32 -5.90 -4.30
N ALA A 47 5.16 -4.97 -4.79
CA ALA A 47 6.62 -5.11 -4.73
C ALA A 47 7.14 -5.11 -3.28
N VAL A 48 6.59 -4.26 -2.41
CA VAL A 48 6.89 -4.26 -0.97
C VAL A 48 6.47 -5.59 -0.32
N ALA A 49 5.26 -6.07 -0.62
CA ALA A 49 4.71 -7.31 -0.09
C ALA A 49 5.58 -8.51 -0.47
N GLN A 50 6.01 -8.55 -1.74
CA GLN A 50 6.86 -9.59 -2.26
C GLN A 50 8.21 -9.62 -1.52
N ARG A 51 8.83 -8.44 -1.33
CA ARG A 51 10.12 -8.32 -0.62
C ARG A 51 10.00 -8.73 0.83
N HIS A 52 9.03 -8.20 1.57
CA HIS A 52 8.87 -8.50 3.00
C HIS A 52 8.54 -9.97 3.24
N SER A 53 7.63 -10.53 2.45
CA SER A 53 7.23 -11.93 2.62
C SER A 53 8.25 -12.92 2.06
N GLY A 54 9.19 -12.49 1.20
CA GLY A 54 10.13 -13.38 0.53
C GLY A 54 9.51 -14.23 -0.58
N GLY A 55 8.49 -13.73 -1.28
CA GLY A 55 7.80 -14.49 -2.34
C GLY A 55 6.43 -13.91 -2.73
N PRO A 56 5.62 -14.63 -3.53
CA PRO A 56 4.34 -14.13 -4.02
C PRO A 56 3.38 -13.69 -2.91
N ALA A 57 2.69 -12.57 -3.15
CA ALA A 57 1.63 -12.04 -2.32
C ALA A 57 0.55 -11.39 -3.20
N VAL A 58 -0.70 -11.48 -2.78
CA VAL A 58 -1.87 -10.98 -3.52
C VAL A 58 -2.58 -9.86 -2.75
N THR A 59 -3.13 -8.90 -3.47
CA THR A 59 -3.95 -7.83 -2.90
C THR A 59 -5.26 -8.42 -2.38
N ALA A 60 -5.49 -8.33 -1.08
CA ALA A 60 -6.70 -8.82 -0.43
C ALA A 60 -7.72 -7.71 -0.16
N ALA A 61 -7.24 -6.49 0.12
CA ALA A 61 -8.08 -5.32 0.31
C ALA A 61 -7.29 -4.02 0.09
N LEU A 62 -8.02 -2.94 -0.16
CA LEU A 62 -7.56 -1.57 0.00
C LEU A 62 -8.35 -0.99 1.18
N ASP A 63 -7.68 -0.76 2.31
CA ASP A 63 -8.34 -0.26 3.54
C ASP A 63 -8.79 1.19 3.37
N GLU A 64 -7.91 2.03 2.82
CA GLU A 64 -8.18 3.44 2.59
C GLU A 64 -7.29 3.99 1.46
N MET A 65 -7.85 4.90 0.67
CA MET A 65 -7.14 5.74 -0.29
C MET A 65 -7.66 7.18 -0.17
N ALA A 66 -6.75 8.13 0.06
CA ALA A 66 -7.07 9.54 0.15
C ALA A 66 -6.35 10.31 -0.95
N PHE A 67 -7.10 11.04 -1.78
CA PHE A 67 -6.58 11.97 -2.78
C PHE A 67 -6.60 13.39 -2.20
N LEU A 68 -5.43 14.01 -2.09
CA LEU A 68 -5.20 15.27 -1.40
C LEU A 68 -5.07 16.45 -2.36
N ALA A 69 -4.55 16.21 -3.57
CA ALA A 69 -4.36 17.20 -4.61
C ALA A 69 -4.45 16.54 -5.99
N PRO A 70 -4.85 17.29 -7.04
CA PRO A 70 -4.85 16.78 -8.41
C PRO A 70 -3.41 16.51 -8.89
N VAL A 71 -3.30 15.55 -9.80
CA VAL A 71 -2.09 15.26 -10.57
C VAL A 71 -2.37 15.67 -12.01
N HIS A 72 -1.43 16.34 -12.65
CA HIS A 72 -1.58 16.87 -13.99
C HIS A 72 -0.82 16.02 -15.01
N VAL A 73 -1.18 16.19 -16.28
CA VAL A 73 -0.44 15.60 -17.40
C VAL A 73 0.98 16.16 -17.44
N GLY A 74 1.97 15.28 -17.52
CA GLY A 74 3.38 15.64 -17.49
C GLY A 74 3.97 15.75 -16.09
N ASP A 75 3.22 15.49 -15.03
CA ASP A 75 3.80 15.31 -13.70
C ASP A 75 4.60 13.99 -13.65
N ILE A 76 5.73 14.02 -12.96
CA ILE A 76 6.42 12.83 -12.47
C ILE A 76 5.73 12.40 -11.19
N VAL A 77 5.05 11.26 -11.23
CA VAL A 77 4.43 10.66 -10.05
C VAL A 77 5.37 9.63 -9.46
N ARG A 78 5.71 9.80 -8.17
CA ARG A 78 6.53 8.87 -7.39
C ARG A 78 5.72 8.28 -6.25
N THR A 79 5.76 6.97 -6.12
CA THR A 79 5.20 6.25 -4.98
C THR A 79 6.30 5.79 -4.04
N LEU A 80 6.04 5.80 -2.74
CA LEU A 80 6.95 5.33 -1.70
C LEU A 80 6.18 4.38 -0.79
N GLY A 81 6.48 3.08 -0.90
CA GLY A 81 5.81 2.02 -0.18
C GLY A 81 6.67 1.42 0.94
N GLN A 82 6.04 1.04 2.03
CA GLN A 82 6.64 0.21 3.08
C GLN A 82 5.59 -0.59 3.86
N VAL A 83 6.01 -1.67 4.50
CA VAL A 83 5.14 -2.41 5.43
C VAL A 83 4.93 -1.56 6.68
N ASN A 84 3.66 -1.34 7.03
CA ASN A 84 3.26 -0.68 8.27
C ASN A 84 2.90 -1.70 9.35
N TRP A 85 2.40 -2.88 8.97
CA TRP A 85 2.03 -3.94 9.91
C TRP A 85 2.16 -5.33 9.24
N ALA A 86 2.53 -6.35 10.02
CA ALA A 86 2.58 -7.74 9.56
C ALA A 86 1.95 -8.67 10.60
N GLY A 87 1.02 -9.53 10.17
CA GLY A 87 0.40 -10.57 10.98
C GLY A 87 0.94 -11.96 10.66
N ARG A 88 0.10 -13.00 10.74
CA ARG A 88 0.49 -14.38 10.39
C ARG A 88 0.87 -14.50 8.91
N SER A 89 -0.04 -14.13 8.02
CA SER A 89 0.11 -14.26 6.55
C SER A 89 -0.24 -12.99 5.79
N SER A 90 -0.73 -11.97 6.49
CA SER A 90 -1.16 -10.70 5.91
C SER A 90 -0.26 -9.56 6.35
N MET A 91 -0.16 -8.55 5.50
CA MET A 91 0.64 -7.35 5.71
C MET A 91 -0.18 -6.13 5.30
N GLU A 92 -0.14 -5.06 6.10
CA GLU A 92 -0.58 -3.74 5.64
C GLU A 92 0.62 -2.97 5.09
N ILE A 93 0.46 -2.39 3.91
CA ILE A 93 1.48 -1.63 3.20
C ILE A 93 0.94 -0.22 2.96
N GLY A 94 1.61 0.74 3.57
CA GLY A 94 1.33 2.16 3.34
C GLY A 94 2.11 2.66 2.13
N VAL A 95 1.42 3.36 1.23
CA VAL A 95 2.02 4.00 0.06
C VAL A 95 1.72 5.49 0.09
N ARG A 96 2.79 6.28 0.08
CA ARG A 96 2.73 7.73 -0.12
C ARG A 96 2.94 8.03 -1.60
N VAL A 97 2.10 8.89 -2.17
CA VAL A 97 2.19 9.32 -3.56
C VAL A 97 2.58 10.80 -3.60
N GLU A 98 3.64 11.10 -4.34
CA GLU A 98 4.13 12.44 -4.60
C GLU A 98 4.06 12.76 -6.09
N ALA A 99 3.74 14.00 -6.44
CA ALA A 99 3.79 14.51 -7.80
C ALA A 99 4.75 15.69 -7.90
N GLN A 100 5.49 15.76 -9.00
CA GLN A 100 6.43 16.84 -9.30
C GLN A 100 6.29 17.22 -10.78
N PRO A 101 6.15 18.51 -11.14
CA PRO A 101 6.12 18.91 -12.55
C PRO A 101 7.40 18.50 -13.29
N TRP A 102 7.28 17.85 -14.46
CA TRP A 102 8.45 17.45 -15.26
C TRP A 102 9.35 18.62 -15.67
N ASN A 103 8.75 19.78 -15.94
CA ASN A 103 9.44 20.96 -16.43
C ASN A 103 10.14 21.78 -15.32
N ASP A 104 9.97 21.41 -14.05
CA ASP A 104 10.60 22.09 -12.92
C ASP A 104 11.32 21.07 -12.01
N PRO A 105 12.61 20.80 -12.28
CA PRO A 105 13.39 19.88 -11.45
C PRO A 105 13.68 20.43 -10.04
N SER A 106 13.43 21.72 -9.79
CA SER A 106 13.63 22.34 -8.47
C SER A 106 12.41 22.22 -7.55
N ALA A 107 11.23 21.94 -8.11
CA ALA A 107 10.01 21.75 -7.34
C ALA A 107 10.13 20.54 -6.40
N GLU A 108 9.73 20.70 -5.15
CA GLU A 108 9.61 19.56 -4.23
C GLU A 108 8.42 18.66 -4.61
N GLY A 109 8.48 17.39 -4.24
CA GLY A 109 7.37 16.45 -4.46
C GLY A 109 6.17 16.81 -3.60
N LEU A 110 5.06 17.20 -4.22
CA LEU A 110 3.80 17.48 -3.53
C LEU A 110 3.13 16.17 -3.11
N HIS A 111 2.73 16.05 -1.85
CA HIS A 111 1.95 14.90 -1.39
C HIS A 111 0.53 14.92 -1.97
N VAL A 112 0.27 14.07 -2.96
CA VAL A 112 -1.00 14.06 -3.69
C VAL A 112 -1.94 12.94 -3.23
N ALA A 113 -1.42 11.84 -2.68
CA ALA A 113 -2.27 10.78 -2.15
C ALA A 113 -1.57 9.89 -1.11
N SER A 114 -2.39 9.20 -0.30
CA SER A 114 -1.97 8.13 0.60
C SER A 114 -2.88 6.91 0.43
N ALA A 115 -2.29 5.72 0.41
CA ALA A 115 -2.99 4.45 0.26
C ALA A 115 -2.54 3.42 1.30
N TYR A 116 -3.45 2.56 1.73
CA TYR A 116 -3.16 1.46 2.67
C TYR A 116 -3.70 0.15 2.13
N PHE A 117 -2.80 -0.65 1.55
CA PHE A 117 -3.15 -1.94 0.95
C PHE A 117 -2.93 -3.08 1.92
N VAL A 118 -3.79 -4.08 1.85
CA VAL A 118 -3.65 -5.33 2.59
C VAL A 118 -3.27 -6.42 1.61
N PHE A 119 -2.09 -7.00 1.81
CA PHE A 119 -1.60 -8.13 1.03
C PHE A 119 -1.63 -9.41 1.85
N VAL A 120 -1.82 -10.54 1.18
CA VAL A 120 -1.69 -11.88 1.76
C VAL A 120 -0.60 -12.63 1.01
N ALA A 121 0.43 -13.09 1.73
CA ALA A 121 1.45 -13.96 1.15
C ALA A 121 0.86 -15.34 0.87
N ILE A 122 1.15 -15.89 -0.30
CA ILE A 122 0.64 -17.20 -0.74
C ILE A 122 1.78 -18.14 -1.12
N ASP A 123 1.53 -19.44 -1.01
CA ASP A 123 2.40 -20.49 -1.55
C ASP A 123 2.03 -20.85 -3.00
N ALA A 124 2.66 -21.90 -3.54
CA ALA A 124 2.45 -22.34 -4.92
C ALA A 124 1.03 -22.85 -5.19
N ASP A 125 0.31 -23.29 -4.16
CA ASP A 125 -1.07 -23.77 -4.24
C ASP A 125 -2.09 -22.64 -3.99
N GLY A 126 -1.60 -21.40 -3.85
CA GLY A 126 -2.43 -20.23 -3.55
C GLY A 126 -2.89 -20.13 -2.10
N GLN A 127 -2.34 -20.95 -1.19
CA GLN A 127 -2.74 -20.96 0.21
C GLN A 127 -1.96 -19.92 1.04
N PRO A 128 -2.57 -19.30 2.06
CA PRO A 128 -1.88 -18.29 2.88
C PRO A 128 -0.68 -18.85 3.65
N ARG A 129 0.51 -18.29 3.41
CA ARG A 129 1.77 -18.69 4.07
C ARG A 129 2.24 -17.67 5.12
N ALA A 130 3.11 -18.11 6.01
CA ALA A 130 3.67 -17.25 7.05
C ALA A 130 4.55 -16.14 6.49
N VAL A 131 4.51 -14.95 7.11
CA VAL A 131 5.38 -13.81 6.80
C VAL A 131 6.26 -13.43 8.01
N PRO A 132 7.43 -12.82 7.79
CA PRO A 132 8.24 -12.28 8.88
C PRO A 132 7.47 -11.24 9.71
N PRO A 133 7.60 -11.23 11.05
CA PRO A 133 7.09 -10.14 11.87
C PRO A 133 7.76 -8.81 11.51
N LEU A 134 7.06 -7.70 11.74
CA LEU A 134 7.61 -6.35 11.54
C LEU A 134 8.25 -5.82 12.82
N LEU A 135 9.45 -5.24 12.72
CA LEU A 135 10.16 -4.59 13.81
C LEU A 135 10.37 -3.09 13.51
N PRO A 136 9.44 -2.20 13.89
CA PRO A 136 9.61 -0.76 13.67
C PRO A 136 10.73 -0.20 14.55
N GLU A 137 11.52 0.75 14.02
CA GLU A 137 12.68 1.32 14.72
C GLU A 137 12.43 2.78 15.12
N THR A 138 11.80 3.53 14.22
CA THR A 138 11.61 4.97 14.38
C THR A 138 10.25 5.30 15.00
N PRO A 139 10.10 6.46 15.67
CA PRO A 139 8.80 6.92 16.16
C PRO A 139 7.72 6.99 15.07
N HIS A 140 8.10 7.35 13.84
CA HIS A 140 7.19 7.37 12.71
C HIS A 140 6.72 5.98 12.29
N GLU A 141 7.59 4.96 12.33
CA GLU A 141 7.22 3.58 12.02
C GLU A 141 6.34 2.98 13.12
N VAL A 142 6.65 3.24 14.38
CA VAL A 142 5.79 2.83 15.52
C VAL A 142 4.40 3.45 15.39
N ARG A 143 4.33 4.74 15.03
CA ARG A 143 3.05 5.42 14.78
C ARG A 143 2.27 4.76 13.64
N ARG A 144 2.92 4.52 12.49
CA ARG A 144 2.29 3.87 11.32
C ARG A 144 1.78 2.47 11.65
N MET A 145 2.52 1.70 12.45
CA MET A 145 2.09 0.38 12.90
C MET A 145 0.85 0.45 13.77
N ARG A 146 0.78 1.40 14.70
CA ARG A 146 -0.43 1.62 15.52
C ARG A 146 -1.64 2.03 14.66
N GLU A 147 -1.44 2.93 13.70
CA GLU A 147 -2.49 3.35 12.75
C GLU A 147 -2.99 2.16 11.91
N ALA A 148 -2.09 1.25 11.51
CA ALA A 148 -2.43 0.05 10.76
C ALA A 148 -3.25 -0.96 11.58
N GLU A 149 -2.94 -1.12 12.86
CA GLU A 149 -3.73 -1.94 13.78
C GLU A 149 -5.15 -1.42 13.94
N ILE A 150 -5.32 -0.09 14.01
CA ILE A 150 -6.63 0.57 14.04
C ILE A 150 -7.41 0.28 12.75
N ARG A 151 -6.82 0.53 11.56
CA ARG A 151 -7.46 0.22 10.27
C ARG A 151 -7.87 -1.25 10.17
N ARG A 152 -7.01 -2.17 10.59
CA ARG A 152 -7.31 -3.60 10.65
C ARG A 152 -8.52 -3.89 11.54
N ALA A 153 -8.59 -3.30 12.73
CA ALA A 153 -9.71 -3.49 13.64
C ALA A 153 -11.03 -3.02 13.00
N HIS A 154 -11.03 -1.84 12.37
CA HIS A 154 -12.20 -1.32 11.65
C HIS A 154 -12.63 -2.23 10.49
N ARG A 155 -11.70 -2.72 9.67
CA ARG A 155 -12.01 -3.64 8.57
C ARG A 155 -12.65 -4.94 9.06
N LEU A 156 -12.13 -5.52 10.15
CA LEU A 156 -12.69 -6.76 10.70
C LEU A 156 -14.09 -6.55 11.28
N ALA A 157 -14.30 -5.48 12.05
CA ALA A 157 -15.62 -5.13 12.59
C ALA A 157 -16.64 -4.93 11.45
N LYS A 158 -16.30 -4.11 10.44
CA LYS A 158 -17.14 -3.87 9.27
C LYS A 158 -17.47 -5.17 8.52
N LYS A 159 -16.49 -6.07 8.36
CA LYS A 159 -16.72 -7.37 7.71
C LYS A 159 -17.75 -8.19 8.50
N THR A 160 -17.59 -8.29 9.82
CA THR A 160 -18.52 -9.03 10.68
C THR A 160 -19.94 -8.48 10.60
N GLU A 161 -20.11 -7.15 10.66
CA GLU A 161 -21.42 -6.50 10.55
C GLU A 161 -22.10 -6.78 9.20
N ILE A 162 -21.35 -6.69 8.10
CA ILE A 162 -21.88 -6.98 6.75
C ILE A 162 -22.28 -8.46 6.64
N ASP A 163 -21.47 -9.37 7.16
CA ASP A 163 -21.76 -10.81 7.09
C ASP A 163 -22.99 -11.18 7.93
N GLN A 164 -23.20 -10.54 9.10
CA GLN A 164 -24.42 -10.69 9.89
C GLN A 164 -25.66 -10.16 9.14
N GLY A 165 -25.57 -8.96 8.57
CA GLY A 165 -26.69 -8.37 7.81
C GLY A 165 -27.11 -9.17 6.57
N ARG A 166 -26.23 -10.02 6.02
CA ARG A 166 -26.55 -10.95 4.93
C ARG A 166 -27.25 -12.23 5.40
N VAL A 167 -27.05 -12.63 6.65
CA VAL A 167 -27.71 -13.81 7.24
C VAL A 167 -29.14 -13.46 7.68
N ASP A 168 -29.34 -12.20 8.09
CA ASP A 168 -30.63 -11.69 8.56
C ASP A 168 -31.59 -11.26 7.42
N SER A 169 -31.16 -11.34 6.16
CA SER A 169 -31.92 -10.99 4.94
C SER A 169 -32.41 -12.22 4.18
#